data_AF-A0A2D7VZQ9-F1
#
_entry.id   AF-A0A2D7VZQ9-F1
#
_cell.length_a   1.000
_cell.length_b   1.000
_cell.length_c   1.000
_cell.angle_alpha   90.00
_cell.angle_beta   90.00
_cell.angle_gamma   90.00
#
_symmetry.space_group_name_H-M   'P 1'
#
loop_
_entity.id
_entity.type
_entity.pdbx_description
1 polymer ?
#
loop_
_entity_poly.entity_id
_entity_poly.type
_entity_poly.pdbx_seq_one_letter_code
_entity_poly.pdbx_strand_id
1 'polypeptide(L)' 'MTNDATKTFVDGISIVTVVSTLNAWLPPLAAGFTIIWTVIRIYETKTVQKALGKDKERPDDS' A
#
# COMPACT_ATOMS: atom_id res chain seq x y z
N MET A 1 9.30 -22.33 -39.77
CA MET A 1 10.21 -21.29 -39.24
C MET A 1 9.51 -19.97 -38.93
N THR A 2 8.40 -19.60 -39.57
CA THR A 2 7.67 -18.34 -39.29
C THR A 2 6.81 -18.37 -38.02
N ASN A 3 6.36 -19.54 -37.57
CA ASN A 3 5.46 -19.68 -36.43
C ASN A 3 6.17 -19.41 -35.08
N ASP A 4 7.41 -19.87 -34.92
CA ASP A 4 8.16 -19.72 -33.66
C ASP A 4 8.50 -18.25 -33.37
N ALA A 5 9.01 -17.53 -34.37
CA ALA A 5 9.32 -16.10 -34.23
C ALA A 5 8.06 -15.27 -33.90
N THR A 6 6.93 -15.58 -34.55
CA THR A 6 5.66 -14.89 -34.29
C THR A 6 5.15 -15.19 -32.88
N LYS A 7 5.20 -16.45 -32.44
CA LYS A 7 4.76 -16.86 -31.10
C LYS A 7 5.61 -16.22 -30.00
N THR A 8 6.94 -16.22 -30.15
CA THR A 8 7.85 -15.56 -29.20
C THR A 8 7.63 -14.05 -29.14
N PHE A 9 7.38 -13.41 -30.28
CA PHE A 9 7.08 -11.98 -30.33
C PHE A 9 5.77 -11.63 -29.60
N VAL A 10 4.71 -12.41 -29.82
CA VAL A 10 3.41 -12.22 -29.16
C VAL A 10 3.49 -12.50 -27.66
N ASP A 11 4.25 -13.52 -27.24
CA ASP A 11 4.46 -13.84 -25.82
C ASP A 11 5.26 -12.72 -25.12
N GLY A 12 6.29 -12.19 -25.77
CA GLY A 12 7.06 -11.06 -25.26
C GLY A 12 6.21 -9.81 -25.03
N ILE A 13 5.31 -9.47 -25.97
CA ILE A 13 4.38 -8.35 -25.80
C ILE A 13 3.40 -8.59 -24.65
N SER A 14 2.90 -9.82 -24.52
CA SER A 14 1.95 -10.20 -23.48
C SER A 14 2.57 -10.05 -22.08
N ILE A 15 3.79 -10.54 -21.89
CA ILE A 15 4.53 -10.41 -20.62
C ILE A 15 4.78 -8.93 -20.29
N VAL A 16 5.23 -8.13 -21.26
CA VAL A 16 5.44 -6.69 -21.06
C VAL A 16 4.15 -6.00 -20.63
N THR A 17 3.03 -6.31 -21.29
CA THR A 17 1.72 -5.71 -20.98
C THR A 17 1.26 -6.06 -19.56
N VAL A 18 1.44 -7.31 -19.14
CA VAL A 18 1.11 -7.76 -17.78
C VAL A 18 1.99 -7.04 -16.76
N VAL A 19 3.31 -6.99 -16.97
CA VAL A 19 4.25 -6.31 -16.07
C VAL A 19 3.98 -4.81 -16.01
N SER A 20 3.64 -4.16 -17.13
CA SER A 20 3.26 -2.75 -17.16
C SER A 20 2.00 -2.49 -16.33
N THR A 21 0.99 -3.35 -16.45
CA THR A 21 -0.25 -3.25 -15.67
C THR A 21 0.02 -3.46 -14.17
N LEU A 22 0.87 -4.44 -13.84
CA LEU A 22 1.34 -4.71 -12.48
C LEU A 22 2.34 -3.68 -11.93
N ASN A 23 2.82 -2.74 -12.74
CA ASN A 23 3.55 -1.59 -12.22
C ASN A 23 2.63 -0.39 -12.05
N ALA A 24 1.60 -0.24 -12.88
CA ALA A 24 0.65 0.86 -12.77
C ALA A 24 -0.23 0.78 -11.50
N TRP A 25 -0.56 -0.42 -11.03
CA TRP A 25 -1.33 -0.61 -9.79
C TRP A 25 -0.51 -0.48 -8.50
N LEU A 26 0.83 -0.50 -8.59
CA LEU A 26 1.71 -0.50 -7.42
C LEU A 26 1.75 0.87 -6.72
N PRO A 27 1.86 2.01 -7.44
CA PRO A 27 1.76 3.35 -6.85
C PRO A 27 0.44 3.64 -6.12
N PRO A 28 -0.76 3.38 -6.67
CA PRO A 28 -2.01 3.67 -5.96
C PRO A 28 -2.20 2.78 -4.73
N LEU A 29 -1.77 1.52 -4.76
CA LEU A 29 -1.77 0.65 -3.57
C LEU A 29 -0.79 1.15 -2.50
N ALA A 30 0.43 1.52 -2.90
CA ALA A 30 1.41 2.09 -1.98
C ALA A 30 0.93 3.42 -1.37
N ALA A 31 0.27 4.28 -2.15
CA ALA A 31 -0.35 5.51 -1.66
C ALA A 31 -1.48 5.21 -0.67
N GLY A 32 -2.37 4.26 -0.97
CA GLY A 32 -3.43 3.83 -0.05
C GLY A 32 -2.86 3.30 1.27
N PHE A 33 -1.82 2.45 1.19
CA PHE A 33 -1.12 1.96 2.38
C PHE A 33 -0.51 3.10 3.19
N THR A 34 0.12 4.08 2.52
CA THR A 34 0.72 5.26 3.17
C THR A 34 -0.33 6.12 3.88
N ILE A 35 -1.53 6.25 3.29
CA ILE A 35 -2.64 6.97 3.92
C ILE A 35 -3.09 6.23 5.18
N ILE A 36 -3.35 4.91 5.08
CA ILE A 36 -3.77 4.09 6.23
C ILE A 36 -2.73 4.16 7.35
N TRP A 37 -1.45 3.99 7.01
CA TRP A 37 -0.33 4.09 7.95
C TRP A 37 -0.27 5.47 8.62
N THR A 38 -0.39 6.53 7.83
CA THR A 38 -0.39 7.91 8.33
C THR A 38 -1.53 8.13 9.31
N VAL A 39 -2.73 7.63 9.01
CA VAL A 39 -3.89 7.72 9.90
C VAL A 39 -3.64 6.99 11.22
N ILE A 40 -3.15 5.74 11.18
CA ILE A 40 -2.80 4.97 12.39
C ILE A 40 -1.74 5.71 13.21
N ARG A 41 -0.70 6.22 12.56
CA ARG A 41 0.40 6.96 13.21
C ARG A 41 -0.10 8.26 13.84
N ILE A 42 -1.03 8.97 13.20
CA ILE A 42 -1.68 10.15 13.78
C ILE A 42 -2.45 9.74 15.03
N TYR A 43 -3.21 8.64 15.03
CA TYR A 43 -3.88 8.14 16.23
C TYR A 43 -2.92 7.75 17.37
N GLU A 44 -1.70 7.31 17.05
CA GLU A 44 -0.68 6.99 18.06
C GLU A 44 0.00 8.23 18.65
N THR A 45 0.03 9.35 17.93
CA THR A 45 0.69 10.54 18.45
C THR A 45 0.03 11.06 19.73
N LYS A 46 0.86 11.39 20.73
CA LYS A 46 0.43 11.80 22.08
C LYS A 46 -0.58 12.95 22.07
N THR A 47 -0.43 13.91 21.16
CA THR A 47 -1.36 15.03 21.02
C THR A 47 -2.75 14.56 20.63
N VAL A 48 -2.84 13.63 19.66
CA VAL A 48 -4.12 13.07 19.22
C VAL A 48 -4.66 12.08 20.23
N GLN A 49 -3.83 11.24 20.87
CA GLN A 49 -4.25 10.35 21.96
C GLN A 49 -4.85 11.14 23.14
N LYS A 50 -4.20 12.25 23.52
CA LYS A 50 -4.67 13.17 24.57
C LYS A 50 -5.94 13.90 24.15
N ALA A 51 -6.02 14.36 22.90
CA ALA A 51 -7.24 14.97 22.36
C ALA A 51 -8.40 13.98 22.25
N LEU A 52 -8.12 12.70 21.99
CA LEU A 52 -9.10 11.62 21.93
C LEU A 52 -9.50 11.10 23.33
N GLY A 53 -9.02 11.72 24.42
CA GLY A 53 -9.40 11.40 25.79
C GLY A 53 -9.00 10.00 26.25
N LYS A 54 -8.11 9.30 25.51
CA LYS A 54 -7.57 7.99 25.90
C LYS A 54 -6.35 8.16 26.82
N ASP A 55 -6.41 9.11 27.74
CA ASP A 55 -5.61 9.02 28.95
C ASP A 55 -6.23 7.87 29.74
N LYS A 56 -5.56 6.71 29.69
CA LYS A 56 -5.87 5.59 30.59
C LYS A 56 -6.00 6.20 31.99
N GLU A 57 -7.21 6.12 32.54
CA GLU A 57 -7.44 6.11 33.98
C GLU A 57 -6.44 5.10 34.55
N ARG A 58 -5.31 5.59 35.06
CA ARG A 58 -4.60 4.86 36.09
C ARG A 58 -5.40 5.18 37.34
N PRO A 59 -6.10 4.20 37.94
CA PRO A 59 -6.53 4.34 39.31
C PRO A 59 -5.22 4.44 40.09
N ASP A 60 -4.88 5.66 40.45
CA ASP A 60 -3.98 5.97 41.55
C ASP A 60 -4.78 5.66 42.81
N ASP A 61 -4.78 4.39 43.23
CA ASP A 61 -5.19 4.04 44.58
C ASP A 61 -3.97 4.10 45.51
N SER A 62 -4.09 5.04 46.45
CA SER A 62 -3.16 5.33 47.52
C SER A 62 -3.16 4.26 48.61
#